data_AF-X1FFF3-F1
#
_entry.id   AF-X1FFF3-F1
#
_cell.length_a   1.000
_cell.length_b   1.000
_cell.length_c   1.000
_cell.angle_alpha   90.00
_cell.angle_beta   90.00
_cell.angle_gamma   90.00
#
_symmetry.space_group_name_H-M   'P 1'
#
loop_
_entity.id
_entity.type
_entity.pdbx_description
1 polymer ?
#
loop_
_entity_poly.entity_id
_entity_poly.type
_entity_poly.pdbx_seq_one_letter_code
_entity_poly.pdbx_strand_id
1 'polypeptide(L)'
;MTRKKEKKENPSNKALLEDEAEILINDSKESTRKEQDDLQAKIEVQDIKLIEGEEQKVLEYYSKDNLIEEIKSLKESNKKKDEQLLKYQTESDDWKNKYMRLQAEFENAQKRWNKNRQNLRIEYTASALKTFLPLYDSFKKALENSDENQVILKGFFDQFINILKYHKALPID
;
A
#
# COMPACT_ATOMS: atom_id res chain seq x y z
N MET A 1 13.75 -22.44 13.03
CA MET A 1 12.33 -22.21 13.35
C MET A 1 11.61 -21.70 12.10
N THR A 2 10.44 -22.30 11.81
CA THR A 2 9.31 -21.79 10.98
C THR A 2 9.61 -21.28 9.55
N ARG A 3 9.61 -22.18 8.56
CA ARG A 3 8.50 -22.50 7.59
C ARG A 3 8.06 -21.34 6.67
N LYS A 4 8.70 -21.21 5.49
CA LYS A 4 8.08 -20.59 4.30
C LYS A 4 7.16 -21.62 3.63
N LYS A 5 5.88 -21.30 3.50
CA LYS A 5 4.89 -22.11 2.77
C LYS A 5 5.13 -21.99 1.27
N GLU A 6 5.22 -23.13 0.60
CA GLU A 6 5.12 -23.30 -0.84
C GLU A 6 3.75 -22.79 -1.35
N LYS A 7 3.74 -22.04 -2.45
CA LYS A 7 2.62 -22.05 -3.40
C LYS A 7 3.08 -22.88 -4.58
N LYS A 8 2.63 -24.14 -4.64
CA LYS A 8 2.66 -24.96 -5.84
C LYS A 8 1.59 -24.41 -6.79
N GLU A 9 2.02 -23.77 -7.86
CA GLU A 9 1.14 -23.54 -9.01
C GLU A 9 1.16 -24.80 -9.88
N ASN A 10 -0.04 -25.28 -10.19
CA ASN A 10 -0.32 -26.60 -10.73
C ASN A 10 -0.02 -26.62 -12.24
N PRO A 11 0.84 -27.52 -12.77
CA PRO A 11 1.27 -27.48 -14.18
C PRO A 11 0.14 -27.79 -15.19
N SER A 12 -1.04 -28.21 -14.73
CA SER A 12 -2.19 -28.54 -15.58
C SER A 12 -2.84 -27.35 -16.27
N ASN A 13 -2.75 -26.12 -15.72
CA ASN A 13 -3.42 -24.95 -16.32
C ASN A 13 -2.58 -24.24 -17.38
N LYS A 14 -1.26 -24.50 -17.45
CA LYS A 14 -0.39 -23.91 -18.46
C LYS A 14 -0.43 -24.68 -19.78
N ALA A 15 -0.50 -26.01 -19.71
CA ALA A 15 -0.62 -26.87 -20.88
C ALA A 15 -1.97 -26.69 -21.61
N LEU A 16 -3.08 -26.54 -20.87
CA LEU A 16 -4.40 -26.35 -21.48
C LEU A 16 -4.54 -25.01 -22.22
N LEU A 17 -3.82 -23.96 -21.80
CA LEU A 17 -3.83 -22.66 -22.48
C LEU A 17 -2.90 -22.62 -23.70
N GLU A 18 -1.86 -23.46 -23.73
CA GLU A 18 -0.95 -23.59 -24.86
C GLU A 18 -1.60 -24.43 -25.99
N ASP A 19 -2.35 -25.48 -25.66
CA ASP A 19 -3.08 -26.31 -26.63
C ASP A 19 -4.26 -25.55 -27.29
N GLU A 20 -4.99 -24.71 -26.55
CA GLU A 20 -6.06 -23.85 -27.11
C GLU A 20 -5.51 -22.77 -28.05
N ALA A 21 -4.28 -22.28 -27.81
CA ALA A 21 -3.64 -21.27 -28.65
C ALA A 21 -3.08 -21.87 -29.95
N GLU A 22 -2.60 -23.11 -29.95
CA GLU A 22 -2.09 -23.77 -31.16
C GLU A 22 -3.21 -24.18 -32.13
N ILE A 23 -4.39 -24.57 -31.62
CA ILE A 23 -5.55 -24.94 -32.45
C ILE A 23 -6.10 -23.71 -33.21
N LEU A 24 -6.22 -22.56 -32.55
CA LEU A 24 -6.69 -21.32 -33.18
C LEU A 24 -5.74 -20.75 -34.24
N ILE A 25 -4.43 -21.02 -34.11
CA ILE A 25 -3.41 -20.59 -35.09
C ILE A 25 -3.39 -21.52 -36.32
N ASN A 26 -3.77 -22.79 -36.19
CA ASN A 26 -3.83 -23.73 -37.32
C ASN A 26 -5.10 -23.53 -38.17
N ASP A 27 -6.26 -23.29 -37.57
CA ASP A 27 -7.52 -23.03 -38.31
C ASP A 27 -7.44 -21.73 -39.15
N SER A 28 -6.70 -20.74 -38.67
CA SER A 28 -6.47 -19.46 -39.38
C SER A 28 -5.39 -19.56 -40.47
N LYS A 29 -4.47 -20.55 -40.39
CA LYS A 29 -3.48 -20.84 -41.45
C LYS A 29 -4.02 -21.75 -42.56
N GLU A 30 -4.99 -22.61 -42.26
CA GLU A 30 -5.61 -23.49 -43.27
C GLU A 30 -6.68 -22.78 -44.11
N SER A 31 -7.37 -21.79 -43.53
CA SER A 31 -8.29 -20.89 -44.25
C SER A 31 -7.55 -19.91 -45.17
N THR A 32 -6.43 -19.34 -44.72
CA THR A 32 -5.63 -18.38 -45.53
C THR A 32 -4.83 -19.03 -46.67
N ARG A 33 -4.55 -20.34 -46.62
CA ARG A 33 -3.87 -21.06 -47.71
C ARG A 33 -4.82 -21.53 -48.82
N LYS A 34 -6.08 -21.88 -48.50
CA LYS A 34 -7.06 -22.30 -49.51
C LYS A 34 -7.60 -21.13 -50.34
N GLU A 35 -7.65 -19.92 -49.78
CA GLU A 35 -8.09 -18.71 -50.50
C GLU A 35 -7.01 -18.10 -51.43
N GLN A 36 -5.72 -18.43 -51.22
CA GLN A 36 -4.64 -17.87 -52.04
C GLN A 36 -4.37 -18.67 -53.33
N ASP A 37 -4.69 -19.96 -53.38
CA ASP A 37 -4.50 -20.79 -54.58
C ASP A 37 -5.66 -20.64 -55.60
N ASP A 38 -6.85 -20.22 -55.17
CA ASP A 38 -8.03 -20.07 -56.04
C ASP A 38 -8.07 -18.72 -56.81
N LEU A 39 -7.28 -17.72 -56.41
CA LEU A 39 -7.26 -16.39 -57.03
C LEU A 39 -6.25 -16.22 -58.17
N GLN A 40 -5.40 -17.22 -58.43
CA GLN A 40 -4.35 -17.13 -59.45
C GLN A 40 -4.69 -17.79 -60.80
N ALA A 41 -5.89 -18.38 -60.96
CA ALA A 41 -6.28 -19.14 -62.15
C ALA A 41 -7.37 -18.50 -63.05
N LYS A 42 -7.77 -17.24 -62.85
CA LYS A 42 -8.73 -16.55 -63.73
C LYS A 42 -8.35 -15.08 -64.00
N ILE A 43 -7.23 -14.88 -64.68
CA ILE A 43 -7.03 -13.68 -65.50
C ILE A 43 -7.42 -14.08 -66.92
N GLU A 44 -8.73 -14.18 -67.17
CA GLU A 44 -9.26 -14.09 -68.53
C GLU A 44 -9.65 -12.62 -68.73
N VAL A 45 -8.98 -11.98 -69.68
CA VAL A 45 -9.31 -10.62 -70.13
C VAL A 45 -10.73 -10.66 -70.70
N GLN A 46 -11.71 -10.27 -69.88
CA GLN A 46 -13.09 -10.06 -70.33
C GLN A 46 -13.25 -8.59 -70.72
N ASP A 47 -13.65 -8.38 -71.97
CA ASP A 47 -13.87 -7.08 -72.60
C ASP A 47 -14.79 -6.18 -71.77
N ILE A 48 -14.28 -5.00 -71.40
CA ILE A 48 -15.03 -3.99 -70.66
C ILE A 48 -16.01 -3.31 -71.62
N LYS A 49 -17.29 -3.64 -71.53
CA LYS A 49 -18.37 -2.77 -72.06
C LYS A 49 -18.63 -1.66 -71.04
N LEU A 50 -18.38 -0.41 -71.42
CA LEU A 50 -18.75 0.75 -70.62
C LEU A 50 -20.27 0.76 -70.41
N ILE A 51 -20.69 0.78 -69.14
CA ILE A 51 -22.05 1.13 -68.72
C ILE A 51 -21.93 2.47 -67.99
N GLU A 52 -22.51 3.50 -68.58
CA GLU A 52 -22.60 4.85 -68.02
C GLU A 52 -23.55 4.85 -66.81
N GLY A 53 -23.11 5.38 -65.66
CA GLY A 53 -24.06 5.97 -64.72
C GLY A 53 -23.99 5.65 -63.22
N GLU A 54 -22.90 5.15 -62.62
CA GLU A 54 -22.80 5.05 -61.15
C GLU A 54 -21.50 5.64 -60.61
N GLU A 55 -21.64 6.45 -59.55
CA GLU A 55 -20.61 7.32 -58.96
C GLU A 55 -19.29 6.58 -58.70
N GLN A 56 -18.22 7.06 -59.34
CA GLN A 56 -16.86 6.57 -59.07
C GLN A 56 -16.46 6.94 -57.64
N LYS A 57 -16.46 5.96 -56.73
CA LYS A 57 -15.75 6.09 -55.45
C LYS A 57 -14.26 6.22 -55.75
N VAL A 58 -13.74 7.44 -55.66
CA VAL A 58 -12.31 7.75 -55.77
C VAL A 58 -11.60 7.12 -54.58
N LEU A 59 -10.80 6.08 -54.84
CA LEU A 59 -9.93 5.48 -53.83
C LEU A 59 -8.76 6.44 -53.58
N GLU A 60 -8.71 7.05 -52.39
CA GLU A 60 -7.56 7.88 -51.99
C GLU A 60 -6.30 7.00 -51.88
N TYR A 61 -5.39 7.15 -52.84
CA TYR A 61 -4.08 6.53 -52.79
C TYR A 61 -3.15 7.34 -51.88
N TYR A 62 -2.98 6.87 -50.64
CA TYR A 62 -1.93 7.38 -49.77
C TYR A 62 -0.56 6.93 -50.31
N SER A 63 0.30 7.88 -50.66
CA SER A 63 1.70 7.59 -51.00
C SER A 63 2.38 6.87 -49.83
N LYS A 64 3.25 5.91 -50.13
CA LYS A 64 4.08 5.21 -49.12
C LYS A 64 4.83 6.21 -48.23
N ASP A 65 5.25 7.34 -48.80
CA ASP A 65 5.96 8.39 -48.08
C ASP A 65 5.07 9.11 -47.05
N ASN A 66 3.79 9.34 -47.37
CA ASN A 66 2.82 9.94 -46.43
C ASN A 66 2.53 9.01 -45.24
N LEU A 67 2.38 7.70 -45.48
CA LEU A 67 2.23 6.71 -44.40
C LEU A 67 3.48 6.65 -43.50
N ILE A 68 4.67 6.77 -44.08
CA ILE A 68 5.93 6.77 -43.32
C ILE A 68 6.03 8.00 -42.41
N GLU A 69 5.61 9.18 -42.90
CA GLU A 69 5.57 10.41 -42.10
C GLU A 69 4.55 10.33 -40.96
N GLU A 70 3.37 9.78 -41.20
CA GLU A 70 2.34 9.59 -40.18
C GLU A 70 2.74 8.56 -39.11
N ILE A 71 3.39 7.46 -39.50
CA ILE A 71 3.95 6.49 -38.54
C ILE A 71 5.06 7.13 -37.69
N LYS A 72 5.90 7.99 -38.27
CA LYS A 72 6.93 8.72 -37.51
C LYS A 72 6.32 9.67 -36.50
N SER A 73 5.31 10.46 -36.89
CA SER A 73 4.65 11.41 -35.99
C SER A 73 3.89 10.71 -34.85
N LEU A 74 3.24 9.57 -35.14
CA LEU A 74 2.59 8.73 -34.14
C LEU A 74 3.60 8.10 -33.16
N LYS A 75 4.75 7.64 -33.64
CA LYS A 75 5.83 7.13 -32.77
C LYS A 75 6.37 8.22 -31.84
N GLU A 76 6.55 9.44 -32.34
CA GLU A 76 6.98 10.58 -31.52
C GLU A 76 5.92 11.00 -30.50
N SER A 77 4.64 10.97 -30.87
CA SER A 77 3.51 11.22 -29.95
C SER A 77 3.43 10.17 -28.85
N ASN A 78 3.57 8.88 -29.18
CA ASN A 78 3.58 7.80 -28.19
C ASN A 78 4.78 7.91 -27.25
N LYS A 79 5.99 8.21 -27.76
CA LYS A 79 7.17 8.40 -26.92
C LYS A 79 6.97 9.54 -25.90
N LYS A 80 6.36 10.66 -26.30
CA LYS A 80 6.01 11.76 -25.38
C LYS A 80 4.98 11.35 -24.34
N LYS A 81 3.98 10.54 -24.69
CA LYS A 81 3.00 9.99 -23.75
C LYS A 81 3.63 9.02 -22.76
N ASP A 82 4.55 8.16 -23.22
CA ASP A 82 5.28 7.23 -22.37
C ASP A 82 6.15 7.99 -21.34
N GLU A 83 6.84 9.05 -21.77
CA GLU A 83 7.60 9.93 -20.87
C GLU A 83 6.71 10.64 -19.83
N GLN A 84 5.51 11.06 -20.22
CA GLN A 84 4.53 11.66 -19.30
C GLN A 84 3.97 10.63 -18.32
N LEU A 85 3.63 9.43 -18.79
CA LEU A 85 3.16 8.33 -17.95
C LEU A 85 4.22 7.95 -16.92
N LEU A 86 5.48 7.86 -17.32
CA LEU A 86 6.58 7.57 -16.39
C LEU A 86 6.70 8.67 -15.33
N LYS A 87 6.62 9.95 -15.72
CA LYS A 87 6.63 11.08 -14.77
C LYS A 87 5.48 11.00 -13.78
N TYR A 88 4.26 10.77 -14.25
CA TYR A 88 3.09 10.65 -13.37
C TYR A 88 3.18 9.44 -12.44
N GLN A 89 3.72 8.31 -12.91
CA GLN A 89 3.97 7.15 -12.06
C GLN A 89 5.00 7.47 -10.98
N THR A 90 6.12 8.11 -11.33
CA THR A 90 7.13 8.50 -10.33
C THR A 90 6.57 9.49 -9.31
N GLU A 91 5.78 10.46 -9.75
CA GLU A 91 5.16 11.43 -8.84
C GLU A 91 4.13 10.75 -7.92
N SER A 92 3.32 9.84 -8.46
CA SER A 92 2.38 9.05 -7.67
C SER A 92 3.09 8.20 -6.61
N ASP A 93 4.18 7.53 -6.97
CA ASP A 93 4.96 6.74 -6.04
C ASP A 93 5.64 7.61 -4.97
N ASP A 94 6.15 8.78 -5.34
CA ASP A 94 6.71 9.76 -4.40
C ASP A 94 5.66 10.27 -3.40
N TRP A 95 4.45 10.61 -3.87
CA TRP A 95 3.35 11.01 -2.99
C TRP A 95 2.92 9.89 -2.06
N LYS A 96 2.85 8.65 -2.56
CA LYS A 96 2.54 7.47 -1.75
C LYS A 96 3.61 7.25 -0.67
N ASN A 97 4.89 7.39 -1.02
CA ASN A 97 6.00 7.29 -0.06
C ASN A 97 5.92 8.39 1.01
N LYS A 98 5.66 9.65 0.62
CA LYS A 98 5.45 10.76 1.56
C LYS A 98 4.28 10.50 2.49
N TYR A 99 3.15 10.03 1.96
CA TYR A 99 1.97 9.73 2.74
C TYR A 99 2.23 8.60 3.75
N MET A 100 2.86 7.50 3.31
CA MET A 100 3.23 6.39 4.20
C MET A 100 4.15 6.84 5.33
N ARG A 101 5.13 7.68 5.02
CA ARG A 101 6.02 8.26 6.04
C ARG A 101 5.26 9.17 6.99
N LEU A 102 4.41 10.06 6.49
CA LEU A 102 3.62 10.96 7.33
C LEU A 102 2.67 10.18 8.26
N GLN A 103 2.05 9.13 7.76
CA GLN A 103 1.22 8.24 8.59
C GLN A 103 2.04 7.59 9.70
N ALA A 104 3.24 7.08 9.38
CA ALA A 104 4.13 6.51 10.40
C ALA A 104 4.58 7.55 11.43
N GLU A 105 4.89 8.78 11.01
CA GLU A 105 5.24 9.89 11.92
C GLU A 105 4.07 10.25 12.84
N PHE A 106 2.84 10.27 12.31
CA PHE A 106 1.64 10.51 13.10
C PHE A 106 1.42 9.41 14.15
N GLU A 107 1.49 8.14 13.75
CA GLU A 107 1.35 7.01 14.68
C GLU A 107 2.42 7.05 15.78
N ASN A 108 3.66 7.39 15.43
CA ASN A 108 4.75 7.57 16.39
C ASN A 108 4.49 8.74 17.34
N ALA A 109 4.01 9.86 16.84
CA ALA A 109 3.64 11.02 17.65
C ALA A 109 2.50 10.69 18.62
N GLN A 110 1.47 9.97 18.16
CA GLN A 110 0.34 9.54 18.99
C GLN A 110 0.80 8.58 20.10
N LYS A 111 1.64 7.59 19.78
CA LYS A 111 2.25 6.69 20.79
C LYS A 111 3.06 7.48 21.81
N ARG A 112 3.90 8.43 21.35
CA ARG A 112 4.69 9.29 22.23
C ARG A 112 3.80 10.15 23.12
N TRP A 113 2.74 10.72 22.58
CA TRP A 113 1.83 11.58 23.33
C TRP A 113 1.08 10.80 24.42
N ASN A 114 0.56 9.60 24.10
CA ASN A 114 -0.08 8.74 25.08
C ASN A 114 0.88 8.34 26.21
N LYS A 115 2.10 7.93 25.86
CA LYS A 115 3.14 7.61 26.84
C LYS A 115 3.49 8.83 27.70
N ASN A 116 3.68 10.00 27.09
CA ASN A 116 4.01 11.22 27.81
C ASN A 116 2.87 11.62 28.76
N ARG A 117 1.61 11.53 28.34
CA ARG A 117 0.46 11.82 29.18
C ARG A 117 0.37 10.88 30.39
N GLN A 118 0.69 9.61 30.22
CA GLN A 118 0.75 8.66 31.34
C GLN A 118 1.92 8.98 32.28
N ASN A 119 3.11 9.24 31.72
CA ASN A 119 4.29 9.61 32.50
C ASN A 119 4.05 10.90 33.29
N LEU A 120 3.45 11.90 32.67
CA LEU A 120 3.14 13.18 33.30
C LEU A 120 2.22 13.00 34.51
N ARG A 121 1.21 12.12 34.41
CA ARG A 121 0.38 11.77 35.57
C ARG A 121 1.22 11.14 36.68
N ILE A 122 2.14 10.23 36.35
CA ILE A 122 3.02 9.58 37.33
C ILE A 122 3.94 10.61 37.99
N GLU A 123 4.58 11.48 37.22
CA GLU A 123 5.47 12.54 37.71
C GLU A 123 4.74 13.50 38.66
N TYR A 124 3.53 13.96 38.31
CA TYR A 124 2.75 14.81 39.20
C TYR A 124 2.34 14.08 40.48
N THR A 125 1.91 12.82 40.39
CA THR A 125 1.60 12.03 41.60
C THR A 125 2.85 11.84 42.46
N ALA A 126 4.01 11.57 41.86
CA ALA A 126 5.27 11.43 42.58
C ALA A 126 5.68 12.73 43.27
N SER A 127 5.53 13.87 42.61
CA SER A 127 5.79 15.19 43.20
C SER A 127 4.88 15.49 44.38
N ALA A 128 3.59 15.17 44.27
CA ALA A 128 2.64 15.34 45.37
C ALA A 128 3.00 14.42 46.56
N LEU A 129 3.28 13.14 46.31
CA LEU A 129 3.67 12.20 47.35
C LEU A 129 4.98 12.60 48.04
N LYS A 130 5.94 13.16 47.30
CA LYS A 130 7.18 13.69 47.87
C LYS A 130 6.92 14.78 48.93
N THR A 131 5.91 15.62 48.75
CA THR A 131 5.55 16.64 49.77
C THR A 131 4.96 16.05 51.04
N PHE A 132 4.42 14.83 51.00
CA PHE A 132 3.90 14.12 52.17
C PHE A 132 4.96 13.27 52.88
N LEU A 133 6.18 13.16 52.35
CA LEU A 133 7.23 12.35 52.97
C LEU A 133 7.64 12.83 54.38
N PRO A 134 7.75 14.14 54.67
CA PRO A 134 8.01 14.61 56.03
C PRO A 134 6.93 14.21 57.04
N LEU A 135 5.68 14.07 56.58
CA LEU A 135 4.56 13.58 57.41
C LEU A 135 4.73 12.09 57.72
N TYR A 136 5.14 11.28 56.74
CA TYR A 136 5.50 9.89 56.95
C TYR A 136 6.62 9.75 58.00
N ASP A 137 7.69 10.55 57.89
CA ASP A 137 8.79 10.54 58.84
C ASP A 137 8.34 10.91 60.25
N SER A 138 7.45 11.90 60.37
CA SER A 138 6.86 12.32 61.64
C SER A 138 6.02 11.22 62.28
N PHE A 139 5.22 10.49 61.49
CA PHE A 139 4.46 9.34 61.98
C PHE A 139 5.36 8.19 62.44
N LYS A 140 6.41 7.88 61.69
CA LYS A 140 7.38 6.85 62.08
C LYS A 140 8.03 7.19 63.43
N LYS A 141 8.48 8.44 63.59
CA LYS A 141 9.04 8.92 64.86
C LYS A 141 8.02 8.90 66.01
N ALA A 142 6.77 9.27 65.74
CA ALA A 142 5.71 9.23 66.75
C ALA A 142 5.35 7.80 67.19
N LEU A 143 5.43 6.82 66.29
CA LEU A 143 5.22 5.40 66.60
C LEU A 143 6.38 4.79 67.41
N GLU A 144 7.61 5.28 67.21
CA GLU A 144 8.78 4.85 67.98
C GLU A 144 8.75 5.37 69.43
N ASN A 145 8.12 6.53 69.67
CA ASN A 145 7.91 7.06 71.01
C ASN A 145 6.70 6.35 71.66
N SER A 146 6.91 5.72 72.83
CA SER A 146 5.89 4.97 73.58
C SER A 146 4.86 5.86 74.28
N ASP A 147 4.00 6.50 73.49
CA ASP A 147 2.88 7.32 73.99
C ASP A 147 1.57 6.52 74.12
N GLU A 148 0.71 6.90 75.07
CA GLU A 148 -0.61 6.26 75.29
C GLU A 148 -1.52 6.25 74.05
N ASN A 149 -1.25 7.13 73.08
CA ASN A 149 -2.01 7.26 71.84
C ASN A 149 -1.50 6.40 70.67
N GLN A 150 -0.53 5.51 70.89
CA GLN A 150 0.07 4.68 69.83
C GLN A 150 -0.95 3.87 69.02
N VAL A 151 -2.00 3.34 69.65
CA VAL A 151 -3.03 2.54 68.96
C VAL A 151 -3.79 3.40 67.93
N ILE A 152 -4.13 4.64 68.30
CA ILE A 152 -4.84 5.59 67.43
C ILE A 152 -3.91 6.04 66.30
N LEU A 153 -2.65 6.38 66.62
CA LEU A 153 -1.64 6.80 65.65
C LEU A 153 -1.34 5.71 64.61
N LYS A 154 -1.27 4.44 65.05
CA LYS A 154 -1.09 3.30 64.16
C LYS A 154 -2.24 3.17 63.16
N GLY A 155 -3.48 3.38 63.61
CA GLY A 155 -4.66 3.38 62.72
C GLY A 155 -4.57 4.44 61.62
N PHE A 156 -4.16 5.66 61.96
CA PHE A 156 -3.95 6.72 60.97
C PHE A 156 -2.77 6.44 60.04
N PHE A 157 -1.67 5.89 60.57
CA PHE A 157 -0.51 5.50 59.77
C PHE A 157 -0.84 4.40 58.76
N ASP A 158 -1.60 3.37 59.19
CA ASP A 158 -2.03 2.28 58.31
C ASP A 158 -2.96 2.80 57.19
N GLN A 159 -3.88 3.73 57.51
CA GLN A 159 -4.70 4.41 56.52
C GLN A 159 -3.85 5.21 55.52
N PHE A 160 -2.86 5.96 56.02
CA PHE A 160 -1.94 6.72 55.18
C PHE A 160 -1.13 5.80 54.25
N ILE A 161 -0.60 4.69 54.77
CA ILE A 161 0.07 3.66 53.98
C ILE A 161 -0.85 3.05 52.92
N ASN A 162 -2.13 2.82 53.24
CA ASN A 162 -3.10 2.32 52.25
C ASN A 162 -3.34 3.32 51.11
N ILE A 163 -3.32 4.62 51.39
CA ILE A 163 -3.38 5.68 50.36
C ILE A 163 -2.12 5.66 49.49
N LEU A 164 -0.93 5.51 50.08
CA LEU A 164 0.31 5.38 49.32
C LEU A 164 0.30 4.14 48.41
N LYS A 165 -0.16 3.00 48.94
CA LYS A 165 -0.34 1.75 48.18
C LYS A 165 -1.33 1.91 47.03
N TYR A 166 -2.42 2.66 47.22
CA TYR A 166 -3.38 2.97 46.15
C TYR A 166 -2.71 3.73 44.98
N HIS A 167 -1.82 4.67 45.30
CA HIS A 167 -1.00 5.37 44.31
C HIS A 167 0.22 4.58 43.81
N LYS A 168 0.34 3.30 44.20
CA LYS A 168 1.47 2.40 43.88
C LYS A 168 2.82 2.91 44.38
N ALA A 169 2.84 3.76 45.40
CA ALA A 169 4.05 4.13 46.11
C ALA A 169 4.26 3.12 47.25
N LEU A 170 5.32 2.33 47.13
CA LEU A 170 5.74 1.40 48.17
C LEU A 170 6.99 1.98 48.85
N PRO A 171 7.11 1.87 50.18
CA PRO A 171 8.36 2.17 50.86
C PRO A 171 9.46 1.25 50.32
N ILE A 172 10.66 1.81 50.18
CA ILE A 172 11.86 1.06 49.82
C ILE A 172 12.47 0.58 51.14
N ASP A 173 12.74 -0.73 51.23
CA ASP A 173 13.39 -1.36 52.38
C ASP A 173 14.89 -1.02 52.46
#